data_AF-A0AAD8GNJ8-F1
#
_entry.id   AF-A0AAD8GNJ8-F1
#
_cell.length_a   1.000
_cell.length_b   1.000
_cell.length_c   1.000
_cell.angle_alpha   90.00
_cell.angle_beta   90.00
_cell.angle_gamma   90.00
#
_symmetry.space_group_name_H-M   'P 1'
#
loop_
_entity.id
_entity.type
_entity.pdbx_description
1 polymer ?
#
loop_
_entity_poly.entity_id
_entity_poly.type
_entity_poly.pdbx_seq_one_letter_code
_entity_poly.pdbx_strand_id
1 'polypeptide(L)'
;MDFNIKNGNHVYKLVKDVRGQCDPDLKNSKVVTINGYENVPQNDENSLKKAVAHQPVSVLIEDGERAFQLYGSGVFTGLCGTKLDHIVVAVGYGTEDGRDYWIVKNSWGPI
;
A
#
# COMPACT_ATOMS: atom_id res chain seq x y z
N MET A 1 -9.07 0.54 -11.65
CA MET A 1 -8.13 -0.58 -11.86
C MET A 1 -8.27 -1.61 -10.77
N ASP A 2 -7.90 -2.86 -11.10
CA ASP A 2 -7.88 -4.00 -10.19
C ASP A 2 -6.55 -4.05 -9.39
N PHE A 3 -6.42 -4.92 -8.38
CA PHE A 3 -5.21 -4.97 -7.53
C PHE A 3 -4.41 -6.28 -7.67
N ASN A 4 -3.11 -6.19 -7.93
CA ASN A 4 -2.15 -7.26 -7.70
C ASN A 4 -1.44 -7.01 -6.36
N ILE A 5 -1.88 -7.72 -5.33
CA ILE A 5 -1.38 -7.51 -3.97
C ILE A 5 -0.09 -8.31 -3.79
N LYS A 6 1.01 -7.61 -3.55
CA LYS A 6 2.31 -8.19 -3.21
C LYS A 6 2.57 -7.97 -1.72
N ASN A 7 2.60 -9.05 -0.96
CA ASN A 7 3.12 -8.99 0.39
C ASN A 7 4.65 -8.85 0.34
N GLY A 8 5.19 -7.86 1.06
CA GLY A 8 6.61 -7.53 0.98
C GLY A 8 7.51 -8.65 1.51
N ASN A 9 8.59 -8.95 0.79
CA ASN A 9 9.66 -9.87 1.21
C ASN A 9 10.68 -9.25 2.19
N HIS A 10 10.50 -7.98 2.60
CA HIS A 10 11.33 -7.39 3.63
C HIS A 10 10.81 -7.78 5.01
N VAL A 11 11.61 -8.57 5.72
CA VAL A 11 11.44 -8.77 7.17
C VAL A 11 11.78 -7.46 7.86
N TYR A 12 10.79 -6.58 8.01
CA TYR A 12 10.86 -5.63 9.10
C TYR A 12 10.91 -6.45 10.38
N LYS A 13 11.82 -6.13 11.31
CA LYS A 13 11.78 -6.71 12.65
C LYS A 13 10.35 -6.48 13.14
N LEU A 14 9.56 -7.55 13.26
CA LEU A 14 8.22 -7.50 13.80
C LEU A 14 8.38 -7.07 15.26
N VAL A 15 8.42 -5.76 15.48
CA VAL A 15 8.16 -5.20 16.78
C VAL A 15 6.72 -5.60 17.03
N LYS A 16 6.47 -6.44 18.05
CA LYS A 16 5.11 -6.66 18.52
C LYS A 16 4.45 -5.28 18.59
N ASP A 17 3.29 -5.14 17.96
CA ASP A 17 2.48 -3.93 17.98
C ASP A 17 1.96 -3.71 19.41
N VAL A 18 2.87 -3.29 20.26
CA VAL A 18 2.59 -2.78 21.58
C VAL A 18 2.74 -1.29 21.39
N ARG A 19 1.68 -0.52 21.68
CA ARG A 19 1.84 0.91 21.95
C ARG A 19 2.84 1.06 23.10
N GLY A 20 4.11 1.20 22.75
CA GLY A 20 5.17 1.58 23.67
C GLY A 20 5.15 3.09 23.87
N GLN A 21 5.77 3.54 24.96
CA GLN A 21 6.17 4.93 25.03
C GLN A 21 7.24 5.19 23.97
N CYS A 22 7.22 6.38 23.36
CA CYS A 22 8.26 6.80 22.45
C CYS A 22 9.60 6.77 23.19
N ASP A 23 10.52 5.92 22.72
CA ASP A 23 11.87 5.81 23.25
C ASP A 23 12.68 7.06 22.82
N PRO A 24 13.02 7.97 23.75
CA PRO A 24 13.76 9.17 23.42
C PRO A 24 15.20 8.88 22.99
N ASP A 25 15.77 7.72 23.35
CA ASP A 25 17.15 7.37 23.03
C ASP A 25 17.30 7.00 21.56
N LEU A 26 16.22 6.56 20.92
CA LEU A 26 16.18 6.33 19.47
C LEU A 26 16.29 7.64 18.65
N LYS A 27 16.11 8.82 19.26
CA LYS A 27 16.27 10.12 18.57
C LYS A 27 17.68 10.34 18.02
N ASN A 28 18.69 9.70 18.63
CA ASN A 28 20.08 9.78 18.21
C ASN A 28 20.46 8.75 17.13
N SER A 29 19.50 7.91 16.70
CA SER A 29 19.71 6.95 15.63
C SER A 29 19.88 7.66 14.28
N LYS A 30 20.37 6.94 13.27
CA LYS A 30 20.36 7.44 11.89
C LYS A 30 18.91 7.71 11.46
N VAL A 31 18.56 8.99 11.33
CA VAL A 31 17.24 9.44 10.89
C VAL A 31 17.25 9.84 9.43
N VAL A 32 16.12 9.63 8.75
CA VAL A 32 15.87 10.14 7.40
C VAL A 32 14.86 11.27 7.52
N THR A 33 15.12 12.39 6.84
CA THR A 33 14.23 13.56 6.80
C THR A 33 13.64 13.72 5.40
N ILE A 34 12.42 14.24 5.31
CA ILE A 34 11.78 14.61 4.05
C ILE A 34 11.65 16.14 3.97
N ASN A 35 11.68 16.69 2.76
CA ASN A 35 11.44 18.12 2.55
C ASN A 35 9.93 18.47 2.55
N GLY A 36 9.06 17.49 2.34
CA GLY A 36 7.61 17.68 2.32
C GLY A 36 6.86 16.44 1.87
N TYR A 37 5.55 16.58 1.77
CA TYR A 37 4.62 15.63 1.19
C TYR A 37 3.53 16.40 0.44
N GLU A 38 2.84 15.73 -0.46
CA GLU A 38 1.70 16.28 -1.18
C GLU A 38 0.63 15.22 -1.39
N ASN A 39 -0.60 15.68 -1.64
CA ASN A 39 -1.71 14.81 -1.98
C ASN A 39 -1.87 14.77 -3.49
N VAL A 40 -1.96 13.56 -4.04
CA VAL A 40 -2.44 13.37 -5.41
C VAL A 40 -3.91 13.79 -5.49
N PRO A 41 -4.35 14.46 -6.59
CA PRO A 41 -5.76 14.74 -6.83
C PRO A 41 -6.63 13.49 -6.63
N GLN A 42 -7.67 13.63 -5.81
CA GLN A 42 -8.57 12.52 -5.51
C GLN A 42 -9.37 12.11 -6.75
N ASN A 43 -9.65 10.82 -6.87
CA ASN A 43 -10.45 10.23 -7.95
C ASN A 43 -9.91 10.48 -9.36
N ASP A 44 -8.61 10.76 -9.49
CA ASP A 44 -7.92 10.91 -10.78
C ASP A 44 -6.83 9.83 -10.93
N GLU A 45 -7.21 8.76 -11.62
CA GLU A 45 -6.34 7.61 -11.85
C GLU A 45 -5.09 7.97 -12.69
N ASN A 46 -5.18 8.97 -13.57
CA ASN A 46 -4.05 9.42 -14.38
C ASN A 46 -3.04 10.21 -13.53
N SER A 47 -3.53 11.05 -12.63
CA SER A 47 -2.68 11.76 -11.67
C SER A 47 -1.98 10.76 -10.73
N LEU A 48 -2.68 9.72 -10.28
CA LEU A 48 -2.07 8.66 -9.48
C LEU A 48 -1.03 7.87 -10.28
N LYS A 49 -1.31 7.49 -11.54
CA LYS A 49 -0.34 6.80 -12.41
C LYS A 49 0.94 7.62 -12.56
N LYS A 50 0.81 8.93 -12.80
CA LYS A 50 1.96 9.85 -12.88
C LYS A 50 2.76 9.88 -11.58
N ALA A 51 2.11 9.97 -10.42
CA ALA A 51 2.79 9.97 -9.13
C ALA A 51 3.53 8.65 -8.87
N VAL A 52 2.86 7.51 -9.09
CA VAL A 52 3.42 6.16 -8.90
C VAL A 52 4.61 5.89 -9.83
N ALA A 53 4.61 6.48 -11.03
CA ALA A 53 5.74 6.38 -11.95
C ALA A 53 7.03 7.08 -11.44
N HIS A 54 6.90 8.04 -10.51
CA HIS A 54 8.05 8.74 -9.91
C HIS A 54 8.49 8.13 -8.58
N GLN A 55 7.54 7.67 -7.75
CA GLN A 55 7.82 7.10 -6.44
C GLN A 55 6.65 6.26 -5.90
N PRO A 56 6.86 5.37 -4.91
CA PRO A 56 5.77 4.73 -4.19
C PRO A 56 4.80 5.75 -3.55
N VAL A 57 3.50 5.47 -3.63
CA VAL A 57 2.44 6.35 -3.13
C VAL A 57 1.59 5.62 -2.08
N SER A 58 1.42 6.22 -0.90
CA SER A 58 0.48 5.72 0.09
C SER A 58 -0.96 5.94 -0.40
N VAL A 59 -1.77 4.89 -0.40
CA VAL A 59 -3.17 4.93 -0.85
C VAL A 59 -4.07 4.23 0.16
N LEU A 60 -5.31 4.69 0.23
CA LEU A 60 -6.35 4.09 1.05
C LEU A 60 -7.18 3.11 0.20
N ILE A 61 -7.53 1.96 0.77
CA ILE A 61 -8.42 0.95 0.20
C ILE A 61 -9.45 0.49 1.24
N GLU A 62 -10.47 -0.22 0.78
CA GLU A 62 -11.37 -0.99 1.64
C GLU A 62 -10.91 -2.46 1.64
N ASP A 63 -10.70 -3.04 2.82
CA ASP A 63 -10.20 -4.43 2.97
C ASP A 63 -11.16 -5.37 3.74
N GLY A 64 -12.32 -4.86 4.14
CA GLY A 64 -13.30 -5.61 4.95
C GLY A 64 -13.95 -6.80 4.24
N GLU A 65 -13.87 -6.86 2.91
CA GLU A 65 -14.47 -7.92 2.11
C GLU A 65 -13.71 -9.26 2.23
N ARG A 66 -14.46 -10.35 2.44
CA ARG A 66 -13.86 -11.69 2.65
C ARG A 66 -13.05 -12.17 1.44
N ALA A 67 -13.44 -11.76 0.24
CA ALA A 67 -12.69 -12.07 -0.97
C ALA A 67 -11.29 -11.43 -0.96
N PHE A 68 -11.16 -10.22 -0.40
CA PHE A 68 -9.88 -9.52 -0.28
C PHE A 68 -8.99 -10.20 0.77
N GLN A 69 -9.55 -10.55 1.93
CA GLN A 69 -8.83 -11.23 3.01
C GLN A 69 -8.28 -12.61 2.62
N LEU A 70 -8.97 -13.31 1.72
CA LEU A 70 -8.59 -14.64 1.23
C LEU A 70 -7.85 -14.60 -0.11
N TYR A 71 -7.49 -13.41 -0.61
CA TYR A 71 -6.77 -13.27 -1.85
C TYR A 71 -5.42 -14.03 -1.79
N GLY A 72 -5.17 -14.88 -2.80
CA GLY A 72 -3.95 -15.67 -2.88
C GLY A 72 -3.01 -15.27 -4.02
N SER A 73 -3.55 -14.97 -5.21
CA SER A 73 -2.74 -14.61 -6.39
C SER A 73 -3.58 -14.02 -7.52
N GLY A 74 -2.90 -13.47 -8.53
CA GLY A 74 -3.52 -12.93 -9.75
C GLY A 74 -3.82 -11.43 -9.66
N VAL A 75 -4.85 -11.01 -10.39
CA VAL A 75 -5.39 -9.66 -10.34
C VAL A 75 -6.73 -9.75 -9.61
N PHE A 76 -6.85 -9.09 -8.46
CA PHE A 76 -8.06 -9.05 -7.66
C PHE A 76 -9.12 -8.19 -8.36
N THR A 77 -10.17 -8.86 -8.85
CA THR A 77 -11.34 -8.23 -9.50
C THR A 77 -12.61 -8.43 -8.67
N GLY A 78 -12.47 -8.66 -7.37
CA GLY A 78 -13.60 -8.88 -6.46
C GLY A 78 -14.39 -7.61 -6.24
N LEU A 79 -15.57 -7.74 -5.63
CA LEU A 79 -16.32 -6.56 -5.18
C LEU A 79 -15.51 -5.81 -4.12
N CYS A 80 -15.52 -4.49 -4.21
CA CYS A 80 -14.96 -3.56 -3.24
C CYS A 80 -15.89 -2.36 -3.09
N GLY A 81 -16.00 -1.81 -1.89
CA GLY A 81 -16.64 -0.53 -1.64
C GLY A 81 -15.64 0.64 -1.61
N THR A 82 -16.11 1.77 -1.10
CA THR A 82 -15.32 3.00 -0.91
C THR A 82 -15.27 3.43 0.56
N LYS A 83 -15.57 2.52 1.50
CA LYS A 83 -15.45 2.75 2.93
C LYS A 83 -14.01 2.47 3.36
N LEU A 84 -13.14 3.39 2.95
CA LEU A 84 -11.70 3.30 3.14
C LEU A 84 -11.32 3.10 4.61
N ASP A 85 -10.68 1.96 4.91
CA ASP A 85 -10.31 1.55 6.27
C ASP A 85 -8.87 1.04 6.40
N HIS A 86 -8.17 0.84 5.28
CA HIS A 86 -6.81 0.31 5.27
C HIS A 86 -5.87 1.10 4.35
N ILE A 87 -4.61 1.24 4.76
CA ILE A 87 -3.56 1.95 4.01
C ILE A 87 -2.59 0.94 3.42
N VAL A 88 -2.37 1.03 2.12
CA VAL A 88 -1.35 0.25 1.38
C VAL A 88 -0.44 1.19 0.59
N VAL A 89 0.62 0.64 0.00
CA VAL A 89 1.54 1.42 -0.84
C VAL A 89 1.42 0.97 -2.29
N ALA A 90 0.96 1.83 -3.18
CA ALA A 90 1.05 1.63 -4.62
C ALA A 90 2.51 1.76 -5.06
N VAL A 91 3.05 0.71 -5.67
CA VAL A 91 4.46 0.61 -6.09
C VAL A 91 4.64 0.41 -7.59
N GLY A 92 3.54 0.30 -8.33
CA GLY A 92 3.55 0.15 -9.77
C GLY A 92 2.15 -0.09 -10.31
N TYR A 93 2.06 -0.23 -11.64
CA TYR A 93 0.84 -0.57 -12.36
C TYR A 93 1.22 -1.33 -13.64
N GLY A 94 0.27 -2.04 -14.22
CA GLY A 94 0.48 -2.78 -15.46
C GLY A 94 -0.83 -3.14 -16.14
N THR A 95 -0.73 -3.90 -17.22
CA THR A 95 -1.87 -4.42 -17.97
C THR A 95 -1.62 -5.90 -18.23
N GLU A 96 -2.61 -6.75 -17.95
CA GLU A 96 -2.60 -8.19 -18.21
C GLU A 96 -3.96 -8.57 -18.82
N ASP A 97 -3.96 -9.29 -19.94
CA ASP A 97 -5.17 -9.71 -20.67
C ASP A 97 -6.17 -8.57 -20.94
N GLY A 98 -5.65 -7.38 -21.25
CA GLY A 98 -6.46 -6.18 -21.53
C GLY A 98 -7.06 -5.51 -20.28
N ARG A 99 -6.65 -5.92 -19.08
CA ARG A 99 -7.08 -5.32 -17.80
C ARG A 99 -5.94 -4.60 -17.11
N ASP A 100 -6.17 -3.33 -16.78
CA ASP A 100 -5.21 -2.53 -16.02
C ASP A 100 -5.29 -2.85 -14.52
N TYR A 101 -4.14 -2.99 -13.88
CA TYR A 101 -4.03 -3.28 -12.45
C TYR A 101 -2.97 -2.41 -11.76
N TRP A 102 -3.17 -2.20 -10.46
CA TRP A 102 -2.20 -1.63 -9.53
C TRP A 102 -1.38 -2.73 -8.86
N ILE A 103 -0.09 -2.52 -8.67
CA ILE A 103 0.75 -3.34 -7.80
C ILE A 103 0.82 -2.64 -6.44
N VAL A 104 0.29 -3.29 -5.41
CA VAL A 104 0.25 -2.72 -4.05
C VAL A 104 1.05 -3.57 -3.07
N LYS A 105 1.80 -2.91 -2.17
CA LYS A 105 2.43 -3.55 -1.01
C LYS A 105 1.51 -3.47 0.18
N ASN A 106 1.19 -4.64 0.75
CA ASN A 106 0.40 -4.77 1.97
C ASN A 106 1.30 -5.12 3.18
N SER A 107 0.78 -4.92 4.39
CA SER A 107 1.50 -5.04 5.66
C SER A 107 1.07 -6.26 6.50
N TRP A 108 0.50 -7.29 5.89
CA TRP A 108 0.05 -8.51 6.57
C TRP A 108 1.09 -9.63 6.64
N GLY A 109 2.35 -9.30 6.36
CA GLY A 109 3.43 -10.28 6.26
C GLY A 109 3.40 -11.06 4.94
N PRO A 110 4.44 -11.86 4.64
CA PRO A 110 4.45 -12.72 3.45
C PRO A 110 3.30 -13.73 3.51
N ILE A 111 2.76 -14.09 2.33
CA ILE A 111 1.98 -15.33 2.15
C ILE A 111 2.95 -16.50 2.15
#